data_AF-A0A7W2LV96-F1
#
_entry.id   AF-A0A7W2LV96-F1
#
_cell.length_a   1.000
_cell.length_b   1.000
_cell.length_c   1.000
_cell.angle_alpha   90.00
_cell.angle_beta   90.00
_cell.angle_gamma   90.00
#
_symmetry.space_group_name_H-M   'P 1'
#
loop_
_entity.id
_entity.type
_entity.pdbx_description
1 polymer ?
#
loop_
_entity_poly.entity_id
_entity_poly.type
_entity_poly.pdbx_seq_one_letter_code
_entity_poly.pdbx_strand_id
1 'polypeptide(L)'
;MTYSVFEHSLPIATQDNPLAEVHAIFDASIARYTVPATKSTYKGAKSLVINFLASDVRFAGKVIRVGQEIDQYFLVHLKNHMDFQPYSSSYRATVLSAVRGVLSYAVVNSFYDYRSFLDVVLDPTFRETSTRNSFSESEFQSFDRALDEEITFVESKLMSGYIPTGCGRPPDFVGTRFAPGWSDDENNLKWWFENKLDCEPFVYSKTMSHAQKKFYMAAKKHGGTRVLFLRWGVIMGLDAYVIMPFLFKLVTWTGLNATPAQSLKTTDYIKSHPLTGKPCIYYWKGRGQGDTDLHEGLLTGNLDKVSAEKQDVMPLEVKQSSKIEEIWNRVLDITGSIRPEVVDGEEDYLFIYMPTHGPASGQVRNLLQPNRYMFEWCRYMVDKYGLRDDHGEALEINISRLRPSLVSRLLGAGVDISVIQAILGHSDVVTTMRYIAAHNFAPKARRELHKCLSNIRKNREEQIRHPKEIAMKKTNNPAIIFSTATALCLDVYNPPARIKKATGWVEGQACTNFNMCLRCSKVVILEEHLPRLFAMQRGYKFALENGAGATTHRAVLIQNLSVLDGILGENSDFSEEVLCMANQQSKNLEVYTDPFLVRGKHERG
;
A
#
# COMPACT_ATOMS: atom_id res chain seq x y z
N MET A 1 -32.20 -29.75 11.09
CA MET A 1 -32.15 -30.79 10.05
C MET A 1 -30.71 -31.28 9.93
N THR A 2 -30.45 -32.46 10.48
CA THR A 2 -29.18 -33.17 10.42
C THR A 2 -29.03 -33.82 9.05
N TYR A 3 -28.24 -33.22 8.16
CA TYR A 3 -27.85 -33.86 6.90
C TYR A 3 -26.62 -34.74 7.15
N SER A 4 -26.85 -35.95 7.70
CA SER A 4 -25.92 -37.06 7.55
C SER A 4 -26.11 -37.63 6.15
N VAL A 5 -25.24 -37.24 5.21
CA VAL A 5 -25.26 -37.74 3.84
C VAL A 5 -23.95 -38.49 3.59
N PHE A 6 -23.70 -39.61 4.27
CA PHE A 6 -22.75 -40.64 3.82
C PHE A 6 -23.06 -41.95 4.55
N GLU A 7 -24.11 -42.66 4.09
CA GLU A 7 -24.42 -44.03 4.49
C GLU A 7 -23.77 -45.05 3.52
N HIS A 8 -22.61 -44.69 2.94
CA HIS A 8 -21.79 -45.56 2.10
C HIS A 8 -20.43 -45.68 2.74
N SER A 9 -20.03 -46.92 3.05
CA SER A 9 -18.69 -47.26 3.51
C SER A 9 -17.65 -46.65 2.57
N LEU A 10 -16.92 -45.64 3.05
CA LEU A 10 -15.85 -45.04 2.28
C LEU A 10 -14.80 -46.11 1.92
N PRO A 11 -14.29 -46.13 0.67
CA PRO A 11 -13.35 -47.16 0.22
C PRO A 11 -12.04 -47.06 0.98
N ILE A 12 -11.45 -48.20 1.35
CA ILE A 12 -10.16 -48.27 2.05
C ILE A 12 -9.03 -48.41 1.02
N ALA A 13 -7.89 -47.77 1.27
CA ALA A 13 -6.74 -47.86 0.38
C ALA A 13 -6.11 -49.26 0.45
N THR A 14 -5.91 -49.87 -0.73
CA THR A 14 -5.33 -51.21 -0.92
C THR A 14 -4.08 -51.15 -1.80
N GLN A 15 -3.34 -52.26 -1.93
CA GLN A 15 -2.19 -52.32 -2.84
C GLN A 15 -2.57 -52.09 -4.31
N ASP A 16 -3.76 -52.55 -4.73
CA ASP A 16 -4.28 -52.35 -6.09
C ASP A 16 -4.79 -50.92 -6.33
N ASN A 17 -5.20 -50.21 -5.26
CA ASN A 17 -5.63 -48.82 -5.33
C ASN A 17 -5.09 -48.01 -4.15
N PRO A 18 -3.82 -47.58 -4.22
CA PRO A 18 -3.10 -46.99 -3.09
C PRO A 18 -3.61 -45.60 -2.67
N LEU A 19 -4.39 -44.91 -3.52
CA LEU A 19 -4.92 -43.57 -3.26
C LEU A 19 -6.44 -43.55 -3.03
N ALA A 20 -7.09 -44.70 -2.87
CA ALA A 20 -8.56 -44.81 -2.84
C ALA A 20 -9.21 -43.86 -1.82
N GLU A 21 -8.61 -43.72 -0.63
CA GLU A 21 -9.12 -42.84 0.44
C GLU A 21 -8.98 -41.36 0.08
N VAL A 22 -7.86 -40.99 -0.54
CA VAL A 22 -7.61 -39.62 -1.04
C VAL A 22 -8.63 -39.27 -2.14
N HIS A 23 -8.88 -40.21 -3.05
CA HIS A 23 -9.91 -40.02 -4.08
C HIS A 23 -11.29 -39.80 -3.44
N ALA A 24 -11.66 -40.63 -2.46
CA ALA A 24 -12.95 -40.58 -1.81
C ALA A 24 -13.20 -39.26 -1.05
N ILE A 25 -12.24 -38.77 -0.25
CA ILE A 25 -12.43 -37.50 0.49
C ILE A 25 -12.56 -36.30 -0.45
N PHE A 26 -11.81 -36.28 -1.56
CA PHE A 26 -11.90 -35.21 -2.54
C PHE A 26 -13.20 -35.27 -3.33
N ASP A 27 -13.63 -36.46 -3.76
CA ASP A 27 -14.89 -36.62 -4.50
C ASP A 27 -16.11 -36.31 -3.63
N ALA A 28 -16.08 -36.72 -2.36
CA ALA A 28 -17.08 -36.34 -1.37
C ALA A 28 -17.15 -34.82 -1.15
N SER A 29 -16.00 -34.14 -1.12
CA SER A 29 -15.95 -32.68 -1.00
C SER A 29 -16.44 -31.97 -2.26
N ILE A 30 -16.06 -32.44 -3.46
CA ILE A 30 -16.50 -31.90 -4.75
C ILE A 30 -18.01 -32.01 -4.93
N ALA A 31 -18.61 -33.12 -4.47
CA ALA A 31 -20.04 -33.37 -4.58
C ALA A 31 -20.92 -32.34 -3.85
N ARG A 32 -20.37 -31.64 -2.83
CA ARG A 32 -21.09 -30.60 -2.06
C ARG A 32 -21.38 -29.33 -2.84
N TYR A 33 -20.57 -29.03 -3.86
CA TYR A 33 -20.66 -27.77 -4.57
C TYR A 33 -21.57 -27.90 -5.79
N THR A 34 -22.39 -26.90 -6.06
CA THR A 34 -23.23 -26.84 -7.28
C THR A 34 -22.57 -26.01 -8.39
N VAL A 35 -21.77 -25.02 -8.03
CA VAL A 35 -21.10 -24.08 -8.94
C VAL A 35 -19.98 -24.76 -9.75
N PRO A 36 -20.01 -24.71 -11.10
CA PRO A 36 -19.00 -25.34 -11.95
C PRO A 36 -17.55 -24.86 -11.71
N ALA A 37 -17.37 -23.56 -11.49
CA ALA A 37 -16.05 -22.97 -11.23
C ALA A 37 -15.41 -23.51 -9.94
N THR A 38 -16.21 -23.67 -8.88
CA THR A 38 -15.77 -24.25 -7.62
C THR A 38 -15.43 -25.73 -7.77
N LYS A 39 -16.25 -26.51 -8.50
CA LYS A 39 -15.93 -27.92 -8.83
C LYS A 39 -14.61 -28.03 -9.59
N SER A 40 -14.36 -27.15 -10.56
CA SER A 40 -13.12 -27.12 -11.33
C SER A 40 -11.90 -26.86 -10.44
N THR A 41 -12.03 -25.93 -9.48
CA THR A 41 -10.98 -25.62 -8.50
C THR A 41 -10.62 -26.83 -7.64
N TYR A 42 -11.62 -27.51 -7.07
CA TYR A 42 -11.38 -28.70 -6.24
C TYR A 42 -10.85 -29.89 -7.04
N LYS A 43 -11.27 -30.06 -8.30
CA LYS A 43 -10.68 -31.06 -9.21
C LYS A 43 -9.21 -30.75 -9.49
N GLY A 44 -8.87 -29.48 -9.73
CA GLY A 44 -7.48 -29.04 -9.90
C GLY A 44 -6.63 -29.30 -8.65
N ALA A 45 -7.18 -29.01 -7.47
CA ALA A 45 -6.52 -29.33 -6.20
C ALA A 45 -6.31 -30.84 -6.00
N LYS A 46 -7.29 -31.68 -6.36
CA LYS A 46 -7.18 -33.14 -6.34
C LYS A 46 -6.01 -33.63 -7.21
N SER A 47 -5.93 -33.15 -8.45
CA SER A 47 -4.85 -33.52 -9.38
C SER A 47 -3.47 -33.10 -8.84
N LEU A 48 -3.35 -31.91 -8.26
CA LEU A 48 -2.09 -31.44 -7.69
C LEU A 48 -1.67 -32.28 -6.48
N VAL A 49 -2.59 -32.62 -5.58
CA VAL A 49 -2.31 -33.47 -4.42
C VAL A 49 -1.89 -34.87 -4.84
N ILE A 50 -2.55 -35.47 -5.84
CA ILE A 50 -2.16 -36.79 -6.37
C ILE A 50 -0.74 -36.73 -6.95
N ASN A 51 -0.43 -35.69 -7.74
CA ASN A 51 0.91 -35.51 -8.29
C ASN A 51 1.96 -35.32 -7.19
N PHE A 52 1.64 -34.53 -6.14
CA PHE A 52 2.51 -34.35 -4.98
C PHE A 52 2.81 -35.69 -4.29
N LEU A 53 1.77 -36.48 -3.98
CA LEU A 53 1.91 -37.81 -3.36
C LEU A 53 2.71 -38.79 -4.23
N ALA A 54 2.61 -38.69 -5.56
CA ALA A 54 3.39 -39.50 -6.48
C ALA A 54 4.86 -39.06 -6.59
N SER A 55 5.14 -37.77 -6.41
CA SER A 55 6.48 -37.17 -6.60
C SER A 55 7.34 -37.13 -5.34
N ASP A 56 6.74 -37.05 -4.16
CA ASP A 56 7.46 -36.91 -2.90
C ASP A 56 7.95 -38.29 -2.41
N VAL A 57 9.25 -38.37 -2.11
CA VAL A 57 9.94 -39.60 -1.66
C VAL A 57 9.27 -40.24 -0.43
N ARG A 58 8.57 -39.45 0.39
CA ARG A 58 7.87 -39.95 1.58
C ARG A 58 6.64 -40.79 1.26
N PHE A 59 5.99 -40.52 0.13
CA PHE A 59 4.68 -41.06 -0.25
C PHE A 59 4.74 -41.97 -1.48
N ALA A 60 5.72 -41.77 -2.36
CA ALA A 60 5.86 -42.53 -3.60
C ALA A 60 5.92 -44.05 -3.35
N GLY A 61 5.04 -44.81 -4.03
CA GLY A 61 4.99 -46.27 -3.96
C GLY A 61 4.34 -46.85 -2.70
N LYS A 62 3.77 -46.02 -1.82
CA LYS A 62 3.06 -46.46 -0.60
C LYS A 62 1.54 -46.42 -0.78
N VAL A 63 0.85 -47.24 0.00
CA VAL A 63 -0.61 -47.12 0.20
C VAL A 63 -0.83 -45.92 1.12
N ILE A 64 -1.58 -44.91 0.65
CA ILE A 64 -1.80 -43.65 1.37
C ILE A 64 -3.14 -43.71 2.09
N ARG A 65 -3.09 -43.72 3.42
CA ARG A 65 -4.27 -43.71 4.28
C ARG A 65 -4.51 -42.34 4.90
N VAL A 66 -5.77 -41.94 4.93
CA VAL A 66 -6.22 -40.71 5.58
C VAL A 66 -6.20 -40.93 7.08
N GLY A 67 -5.47 -40.08 7.82
CA GLY A 67 -5.21 -40.27 9.25
C GLY A 67 -3.89 -40.95 9.61
N GLN A 68 -3.18 -41.51 8.63
CA GLN A 68 -1.81 -42.03 8.82
C GLN A 68 -0.80 -41.25 7.96
N GLU A 69 -0.81 -41.42 6.65
CA GLU A 69 0.09 -40.70 5.73
C GLU A 69 -0.42 -39.28 5.41
N ILE A 70 -1.73 -39.10 5.28
CA ILE A 70 -2.34 -37.76 5.39
C ILE A 70 -2.58 -37.53 6.87
N ASP A 71 -1.53 -37.10 7.56
CA ASP A 71 -1.53 -36.81 8.99
C ASP A 71 -1.98 -35.37 9.28
N GLN A 72 -1.85 -34.95 10.53
CA GLN A 72 -2.17 -33.58 10.95
C GLN A 72 -1.24 -32.52 10.34
N TYR A 73 -0.08 -32.88 9.80
CA TYR A 73 0.91 -31.95 9.23
C TYR A 73 0.86 -31.90 7.70
N PHE A 74 0.03 -32.72 7.07
CA PHE A 74 -0.07 -32.83 5.61
C PHE A 74 -0.23 -31.48 4.90
N LEU A 75 -1.07 -30.57 5.41
CA LEU A 75 -1.29 -29.25 4.81
C LEU A 75 -0.03 -28.37 4.86
N VAL A 76 0.77 -28.48 5.92
CA VAL A 76 2.08 -27.80 6.06
C VAL A 76 3.07 -28.35 5.05
N HIS A 77 3.14 -29.67 4.90
CA HIS A 77 4.02 -30.31 3.94
C HIS A 77 3.69 -29.93 2.49
N LEU A 78 2.39 -29.89 2.15
CA LEU A 78 1.94 -29.47 0.84
C LEU A 78 2.30 -28.00 0.57
N LYS A 79 2.08 -27.10 1.55
CA LYS A 79 2.47 -25.69 1.42
C LYS A 79 3.97 -25.55 1.17
N ASN A 80 4.81 -26.20 1.99
CA ASN A 80 6.25 -26.13 1.84
C ASN A 80 6.69 -26.62 0.45
N HIS A 81 6.11 -27.71 -0.06
CA HIS A 81 6.39 -28.19 -1.41
C HIS A 81 6.02 -27.14 -2.48
N MET A 82 4.84 -26.53 -2.35
CA MET A 82 4.36 -25.51 -3.31
C MET A 82 5.18 -24.22 -3.27
N ASP A 83 5.79 -23.88 -2.13
CA ASP A 83 6.64 -22.69 -1.98
C ASP A 83 7.96 -22.80 -2.79
N PHE A 84 8.45 -24.02 -3.05
CA PHE A 84 9.65 -24.27 -3.86
C PHE A 84 9.37 -24.49 -5.35
N GLN A 85 8.10 -24.42 -5.77
CA GLN A 85 7.67 -24.61 -7.16
C GLN A 85 7.29 -23.27 -7.82
N PRO A 86 7.39 -23.15 -9.16
CA PRO A 86 7.09 -21.91 -9.89
C PRO A 86 5.57 -21.64 -10.04
N TYR A 87 4.82 -21.78 -8.95
CA TYR A 87 3.38 -21.48 -8.90
C TYR A 87 3.12 -20.01 -8.52
N SER A 88 2.08 -19.41 -9.10
CA SER A 88 1.66 -18.05 -8.70
C SER A 88 1.06 -18.03 -7.28
N SER A 89 1.22 -16.90 -6.58
CA SER A 89 0.69 -16.69 -5.22
C SER A 89 -0.82 -16.94 -5.14
N SER A 90 -1.58 -16.43 -6.12
CA SER A 90 -3.00 -16.69 -6.29
C SER A 90 -3.31 -18.18 -6.45
N TYR A 91 -2.58 -18.90 -7.32
CA TYR A 91 -2.83 -20.32 -7.55
C TYR A 91 -2.55 -21.14 -6.28
N ARG A 92 -1.43 -20.87 -5.59
CA ARG A 92 -1.09 -21.52 -4.32
C ARG A 92 -2.18 -21.31 -3.27
N ALA A 93 -2.63 -20.08 -3.08
CA ALA A 93 -3.67 -19.77 -2.09
C ALA A 93 -5.02 -20.41 -2.44
N THR A 94 -5.42 -20.40 -3.71
CA THR A 94 -6.65 -21.05 -4.17
C THR A 94 -6.61 -22.57 -3.95
N VAL A 95 -5.49 -23.22 -4.30
CA VAL A 95 -5.33 -24.68 -4.11
C VAL A 95 -5.28 -25.04 -2.63
N LEU A 96 -4.46 -24.35 -1.84
CA LEU A 96 -4.35 -24.62 -0.39
C LEU A 96 -5.68 -24.38 0.33
N SER A 97 -6.46 -23.38 -0.08
CA SER A 97 -7.82 -23.16 0.44
C SER A 97 -8.77 -24.30 0.08
N ALA A 98 -8.69 -24.83 -1.14
CA ALA A 98 -9.50 -25.97 -1.55
C ALA A 98 -9.14 -27.23 -0.74
N VAL A 99 -7.85 -27.54 -0.60
CA VAL A 99 -7.35 -28.67 0.21
C VAL A 99 -7.75 -28.52 1.67
N ARG A 100 -7.61 -27.32 2.27
CA ARG A 100 -8.12 -27.03 3.62
C ARG A 100 -9.60 -27.36 3.73
N GLY A 101 -10.41 -26.98 2.74
CA GLY A 101 -11.83 -27.30 2.72
C GLY A 101 -12.13 -28.81 2.67
N VAL A 102 -11.28 -29.59 1.99
CA VAL A 102 -11.38 -31.07 1.99
C VAL A 102 -11.02 -31.63 3.36
N LEU A 103 -9.90 -31.21 3.96
CA LEU A 103 -9.47 -31.69 5.29
C LEU A 103 -10.48 -31.30 6.38
N SER A 104 -10.97 -30.07 6.36
CA SER A 104 -12.02 -29.61 7.28
C SER A 104 -13.29 -30.44 7.14
N TYR A 105 -13.65 -30.83 5.92
CA TYR A 105 -14.79 -31.71 5.70
C TYR A 105 -14.55 -33.12 6.23
N ALA A 106 -13.35 -33.68 6.05
CA ALA A 106 -12.98 -34.96 6.61
C ALA A 106 -13.05 -34.96 8.14
N VAL A 107 -12.59 -33.88 8.80
CA VAL A 107 -12.69 -33.71 10.26
C VAL A 107 -14.14 -33.64 10.74
N VAL A 108 -14.97 -32.81 10.09
CA VAL A 108 -16.38 -32.62 10.51
C VAL A 108 -17.19 -33.91 10.42
N ASN A 109 -16.86 -34.80 9.48
CA ASN A 109 -17.58 -36.06 9.27
C ASN A 109 -16.82 -37.28 9.81
N SER A 110 -15.71 -37.07 10.52
CA SER A 110 -14.85 -38.15 11.07
C SER A 110 -14.45 -39.20 10.03
N PHE A 111 -14.17 -38.78 8.79
CA PHE A 111 -13.75 -39.71 7.74
C PHE A 111 -12.41 -40.36 8.12
N TYR A 112 -12.38 -41.69 8.14
CA TYR A 112 -11.18 -42.49 8.46
C TYR A 112 -10.52 -42.11 9.80
N ASP A 113 -11.33 -41.74 10.81
CA ASP A 113 -10.84 -41.26 12.11
C ASP A 113 -9.93 -40.02 12.05
N TYR A 114 -10.02 -39.21 10.99
CA TYR A 114 -9.25 -37.97 10.86
C TYR A 114 -9.76 -36.88 11.81
N ARG A 115 -9.01 -36.58 12.88
CA ARG A 115 -9.50 -35.72 13.99
C ARG A 115 -9.17 -34.24 13.84
N SER A 116 -8.02 -33.89 13.29
CA SER A 116 -7.55 -32.51 13.20
C SER A 116 -6.38 -32.36 12.23
N PHE A 117 -6.16 -31.15 11.75
CA PHE A 117 -4.98 -30.78 10.97
C PHE A 117 -4.44 -29.42 11.44
N LEU A 118 -3.13 -29.22 11.28
CA LEU A 118 -2.48 -27.95 11.54
C LEU A 118 -2.73 -27.01 10.36
N ASP A 119 -3.44 -25.92 10.61
CA ASP A 119 -3.74 -24.94 9.57
C ASP A 119 -2.49 -24.12 9.21
N VAL A 120 -2.45 -23.66 7.95
CA VAL A 120 -1.37 -22.83 7.40
C VAL A 120 -1.89 -21.44 7.08
N VAL A 121 -1.07 -20.43 7.34
CA VAL A 121 -1.37 -19.08 6.85
C VAL A 121 -1.29 -19.11 5.32
N LEU A 122 -2.42 -18.82 4.65
CA LEU A 122 -2.41 -18.68 3.20
C LEU A 122 -1.67 -17.41 2.81
N ASP A 123 -0.88 -17.50 1.75
CA ASP A 123 -0.42 -16.32 1.04
C ASP A 123 -1.66 -15.48 0.69
N PRO A 124 -1.64 -14.15 0.91
CA PRO A 124 -2.74 -13.31 0.45
C PRO A 124 -2.89 -13.53 -1.06
N THR A 125 -4.12 -13.77 -1.52
CA THR A 125 -4.44 -13.87 -2.96
C THR A 125 -4.23 -12.50 -3.61
N PHE A 126 -2.99 -12.21 -4.01
CA PHE A 126 -2.74 -11.09 -4.89
C PHE A 126 -3.19 -11.50 -6.29
N ARG A 127 -4.19 -10.79 -6.84
CA ARG A 127 -4.19 -10.59 -8.29
C ARG A 127 -2.89 -9.84 -8.58
N GLU A 128 -1.88 -10.55 -9.05
CA GLU A 128 -0.72 -9.96 -9.71
C GLU A 128 -1.19 -9.38 -11.05
N THR A 129 -1.98 -8.32 -10.96
CA THR A 129 -1.94 -7.26 -11.95
C THR A 129 -1.00 -6.21 -11.37
N SER A 130 -0.03 -5.79 -12.16
CA SER A 130 0.90 -4.66 -11.94
C SER A 130 0.26 -3.37 -11.38
N THR A 131 -1.08 -3.29 -11.41
CA THR A 131 -1.93 -2.18 -10.97
C THR A 131 -1.75 -1.69 -9.53
N ARG A 132 -1.04 -2.39 -8.63
CA ARG A 132 -0.86 -1.96 -7.23
C ARG A 132 0.59 -1.83 -6.76
N ASN A 133 1.58 -1.96 -7.64
CA ASN A 133 2.98 -1.78 -7.26
C ASN A 133 3.34 -0.29 -7.17
N SER A 134 4.24 0.06 -6.25
CA SER A 134 4.79 1.43 -6.19
C SER A 134 5.52 1.77 -7.49
N PHE A 135 5.45 3.02 -7.92
CA PHE A 135 6.37 3.56 -8.91
C PHE A 135 7.81 3.46 -8.41
N SER A 136 8.74 3.28 -9.34
CA SER A 136 10.15 3.55 -9.07
C SER A 136 10.36 5.05 -8.81
N GLU A 137 11.52 5.42 -8.26
CA GLU A 137 11.79 6.84 -7.96
C GLU A 137 11.88 7.67 -9.26
N SER A 138 12.45 7.09 -10.34
CA SER A 138 12.52 7.71 -11.68
C SER A 138 11.15 7.88 -12.31
N GLU A 139 10.34 6.82 -12.31
CA GLU A 139 8.96 6.85 -12.82
C GLU A 139 8.14 7.91 -12.10
N PHE A 140 8.21 7.92 -10.77
CA PHE A 140 7.46 8.83 -9.94
C PHE A 140 7.87 10.29 -10.18
N GLN A 141 9.17 10.59 -10.26
CA GLN A 141 9.64 11.96 -10.52
C GLN A 141 9.23 12.46 -11.91
N SER A 142 9.29 11.59 -12.93
CA SER A 142 8.83 11.94 -14.28
C SER A 142 7.34 12.24 -14.29
N PHE A 143 6.54 11.40 -13.62
CA PHE A 143 5.10 11.58 -13.49
C PHE A 143 4.73 12.84 -12.68
N ASP A 144 5.38 13.09 -11.54
CA ASP A 144 5.09 14.24 -10.68
C ASP A 144 5.42 15.58 -11.37
N ARG A 145 6.50 15.62 -12.15
CA ARG A 145 6.83 16.76 -13.02
C ARG A 145 5.78 16.96 -14.11
N ALA A 146 5.34 15.89 -14.78
CA ALA A 146 4.28 15.98 -15.78
C ALA A 146 2.96 16.48 -15.17
N LEU A 147 2.63 16.08 -13.94
CA LEU A 147 1.48 16.64 -13.21
C LEU A 147 1.61 18.15 -12.97
N ASP A 148 2.78 18.62 -12.55
CA ASP A 148 3.02 20.05 -12.32
C ASP A 148 2.93 20.86 -13.63
N GLU A 149 3.46 20.31 -14.72
CA GLU A 149 3.34 20.89 -16.06
C GLU A 149 1.87 20.93 -16.53
N GLU A 150 1.07 19.89 -16.27
CA GLU A 150 -0.35 19.87 -16.62
C GLU A 150 -1.17 20.84 -15.78
N ILE A 151 -0.90 20.96 -14.47
CA ILE A 151 -1.54 21.96 -13.60
C ILE A 151 -1.19 23.37 -14.12
N THR A 152 0.08 23.63 -14.41
CA THR A 152 0.50 24.92 -14.97
C THR A 152 -0.18 25.20 -16.31
N PHE A 153 -0.33 24.19 -17.17
CA PHE A 153 -1.06 24.30 -18.43
C PHE A 153 -2.54 24.65 -18.22
N VAL A 154 -3.21 23.99 -17.28
CA VAL A 154 -4.60 24.31 -16.91
C VAL A 154 -4.72 25.76 -16.45
N GLU A 155 -3.84 26.20 -15.56
CA GLU A 155 -3.91 27.52 -14.96
C GLU A 155 -3.56 28.66 -15.93
N SER A 156 -2.50 28.47 -16.71
CA SER A 156 -1.91 29.53 -17.54
C SER A 156 -2.46 29.60 -18.95
N LYS A 157 -3.01 28.50 -19.48
CA LYS A 157 -3.55 28.46 -20.85
C LYS A 157 -5.04 28.20 -20.92
N LEU A 158 -5.56 27.24 -20.15
CA LEU A 158 -7.00 26.98 -20.19
C LEU A 158 -7.76 28.13 -19.54
N MET A 159 -7.42 28.49 -18.29
CA MET A 159 -8.19 29.49 -17.53
C MET A 159 -7.97 30.94 -18.00
N SER A 160 -6.90 31.23 -18.75
CA SER A 160 -6.62 32.57 -19.29
C SER A 160 -7.42 32.93 -20.54
N GLY A 161 -8.11 31.95 -21.14
CA GLY A 161 -8.78 32.10 -22.43
C GLY A 161 -7.84 31.94 -23.63
N TYR A 162 -8.43 31.63 -24.78
CA TYR A 162 -7.70 31.41 -26.03
C TYR A 162 -7.21 32.73 -26.64
N ILE A 163 -5.93 32.79 -26.99
CA ILE A 163 -5.34 33.92 -27.72
C ILE A 163 -5.23 33.55 -29.20
N PRO A 164 -5.85 34.29 -30.13
CA PRO A 164 -5.76 34.04 -31.56
C PRO A 164 -4.30 34.04 -32.02
N THR A 165 -3.94 32.99 -32.74
CA THR A 165 -2.58 32.76 -33.23
C THR A 165 -2.37 33.27 -34.65
N GLY A 166 -3.43 33.47 -35.44
CA GLY A 166 -3.36 33.87 -36.84
C GLY A 166 -2.67 32.83 -37.73
N CYS A 167 -2.51 31.60 -37.25
CA CYS A 167 -1.79 30.53 -37.93
C CYS A 167 -2.71 29.76 -38.88
N GLY A 168 -2.16 29.25 -39.98
CA GLY A 168 -2.88 28.48 -41.00
C GLY A 168 -3.28 29.30 -42.23
N ARG A 169 -3.94 28.66 -43.19
CA ARG A 169 -4.39 29.27 -44.45
C ARG A 169 -5.88 29.09 -44.66
N PRO A 170 -6.56 30.00 -45.38
CA PRO A 170 -7.95 29.81 -45.76
C PRO A 170 -8.12 28.51 -46.57
N PRO A 171 -9.26 27.82 -46.44
CA PRO A 171 -9.53 26.62 -47.19
C PRO A 171 -9.76 26.88 -48.66
N ASP A 172 -9.03 26.14 -49.48
CA ASP A 172 -9.38 25.94 -50.88
C ASP A 172 -10.54 24.93 -50.96
N PHE A 173 -11.52 25.21 -51.82
CA PHE A 173 -12.70 24.37 -51.99
C PHE A 173 -12.66 23.60 -53.31
N VAL A 174 -12.98 22.31 -53.24
CA VAL A 174 -13.31 21.49 -54.42
C VAL A 174 -14.80 21.16 -54.31
N GLY A 175 -15.64 21.97 -54.96
CA GLY A 175 -17.10 21.91 -54.82
C GLY A 175 -17.55 22.24 -53.40
N THR A 176 -18.25 21.30 -52.73
CA THR A 176 -18.74 21.50 -51.34
C THR A 176 -17.77 21.03 -50.26
N ARG A 177 -16.66 20.38 -50.63
CA ARG A 177 -15.68 19.79 -49.71
C ARG A 177 -14.41 20.64 -49.62
N PHE A 178 -13.69 20.53 -48.50
CA PHE A 178 -12.32 21.04 -48.40
C PHE A 178 -11.46 20.38 -49.46
N ALA A 179 -10.51 21.13 -50.03
CA ALA A 179 -9.49 20.57 -50.89
C ALA A 179 -8.78 19.40 -50.17
N PRO A 180 -8.46 18.31 -50.89
CA PRO A 180 -7.70 17.20 -50.32
C PRO A 180 -6.42 17.71 -49.64
N GLY A 181 -6.12 17.23 -48.43
CA GLY A 181 -4.94 17.64 -47.67
C GLY A 181 -5.13 18.88 -46.78
N TRP A 182 -6.08 19.77 -47.06
CA TRP A 182 -6.21 21.01 -46.26
C TRP A 182 -6.56 20.74 -44.79
N SER A 183 -7.49 19.81 -44.55
CA SER A 183 -7.93 19.41 -43.22
C SER A 183 -6.88 18.63 -42.42
N ASP A 184 -5.80 18.20 -43.07
CA ASP A 184 -4.79 17.32 -42.47
C ASP A 184 -3.75 18.14 -41.69
N ASP A 185 -3.66 19.45 -41.94
CA ASP A 185 -2.87 20.40 -41.15
C ASP A 185 -3.71 20.99 -40.01
N GLU A 186 -3.22 20.87 -38.78
CA GLU A 186 -3.86 21.41 -37.58
C GLU A 186 -3.91 22.94 -37.59
N ASN A 187 -2.92 23.62 -38.18
CA ASN A 187 -2.89 25.09 -38.26
C ASN A 187 -4.01 25.62 -39.15
N ASN A 188 -4.33 24.91 -40.23
CA ASN A 188 -5.47 25.25 -41.08
C ASN A 188 -6.80 25.18 -40.32
N LEU A 189 -6.94 24.20 -39.40
CA LEU A 189 -8.09 24.13 -38.52
C LEU A 189 -8.13 25.29 -37.51
N LYS A 190 -6.98 25.73 -36.97
CA LYS A 190 -6.92 26.93 -36.12
C LYS A 190 -7.42 28.17 -36.85
N TRP A 191 -6.98 28.36 -38.10
CA TRP A 191 -7.46 29.46 -38.94
C TRP A 191 -8.99 29.44 -39.07
N TRP A 192 -9.59 28.28 -39.32
CA TRP A 192 -11.06 28.15 -39.41
C TRP A 192 -11.76 28.43 -38.09
N PHE A 193 -11.19 27.97 -36.98
CA PHE A 193 -11.72 28.26 -35.65
C PHE A 193 -11.72 29.77 -35.35
N GLU A 194 -10.62 30.44 -35.68
CA GLU A 194 -10.47 31.88 -35.45
C GLU A 194 -11.37 32.74 -36.37
N ASN A 195 -11.52 32.35 -37.63
CA ASN A 195 -12.17 33.21 -38.66
C ASN A 195 -13.60 32.81 -39.03
N LYS A 196 -14.02 31.57 -38.74
CA LYS A 196 -15.35 31.04 -39.12
C LYS A 196 -16.19 30.56 -37.95
N LEU A 197 -15.58 30.37 -36.79
CA LEU A 197 -16.25 29.99 -35.55
C LEU A 197 -16.06 31.05 -34.46
N ASP A 198 -15.49 32.22 -34.80
CA ASP A 198 -15.31 33.36 -33.90
C ASP A 198 -14.60 33.02 -32.57
N CYS A 199 -13.69 32.04 -32.60
CA CYS A 199 -13.02 31.48 -31.42
C CYS A 199 -13.98 30.86 -30.37
N GLU A 200 -15.22 30.55 -30.75
CA GLU A 200 -16.20 29.93 -29.86
C GLU A 200 -16.15 28.39 -29.95
N PRO A 201 -15.86 27.69 -28.84
CA PRO A 201 -15.95 26.23 -28.81
C PRO A 201 -17.40 25.78 -28.92
N PHE A 202 -17.62 24.59 -29.48
CA PHE A 202 -18.96 24.03 -29.63
C PHE A 202 -19.00 22.52 -29.35
N VAL A 203 -20.13 22.08 -28.84
CA VAL A 203 -20.44 20.66 -28.62
C VAL A 203 -21.21 20.11 -29.83
N TYR A 204 -21.02 18.82 -30.13
CA TYR A 204 -21.80 18.16 -31.18
C TYR A 204 -23.31 18.21 -30.86
N SER A 205 -24.10 18.76 -31.77
CA SER A 205 -25.56 18.79 -31.69
C SER A 205 -26.19 18.50 -33.05
N LYS A 206 -27.46 18.09 -33.07
CA LYS A 206 -28.18 17.89 -34.34
C LYS A 206 -28.41 19.21 -35.10
N THR A 207 -28.36 20.34 -34.37
CA THR A 207 -28.66 21.70 -34.86
C THR A 207 -27.41 22.52 -35.23
N MET A 208 -26.24 21.89 -35.32
CA MET A 208 -24.98 22.59 -35.66
C MET A 208 -25.04 23.34 -37.00
N SER A 209 -24.36 24.49 -37.03
CA SER A 209 -24.16 25.28 -38.24
C SER A 209 -23.33 24.51 -39.28
N HIS A 210 -23.41 24.92 -40.55
CA HIS A 210 -22.61 24.31 -41.62
C HIS A 210 -21.11 24.39 -41.35
N ALA A 211 -20.65 25.51 -40.76
CA ALA A 211 -19.25 25.71 -40.42
C ALA A 211 -18.79 24.77 -39.30
N GLN A 212 -19.62 24.61 -38.26
CA GLN A 212 -19.35 23.69 -37.15
C GLN A 212 -19.33 22.22 -37.62
N LYS A 213 -20.26 21.81 -38.50
CA LYS A 213 -20.32 20.44 -39.06
C LYS A 213 -19.05 20.11 -39.85
N LYS A 214 -18.59 21.04 -40.68
CA LYS A 214 -17.34 20.89 -41.46
C LYS A 214 -16.12 20.76 -40.54
N PHE A 215 -16.00 21.64 -39.56
CA PHE A 215 -14.92 21.58 -38.58
C PHE A 215 -14.94 20.27 -37.80
N TYR A 216 -16.11 19.83 -37.33
CA TYR A 216 -16.26 18.59 -36.58
C TYR A 216 -15.82 17.35 -37.37
N MET A 217 -16.16 17.27 -38.67
CA MET A 217 -15.70 16.19 -39.52
C MET A 217 -14.18 16.22 -39.74
N ALA A 218 -13.60 17.40 -39.92
CA ALA A 218 -12.15 17.56 -40.09
C ALA A 218 -11.38 17.24 -38.80
N ALA A 219 -11.88 17.69 -37.65
CA ALA A 219 -11.27 17.47 -36.34
C ALA A 219 -11.19 15.99 -35.96
N LYS A 220 -12.05 15.11 -36.52
CA LYS A 220 -11.94 13.65 -36.29
C LYS A 220 -10.59 13.07 -36.72
N LYS A 221 -9.95 13.65 -37.74
CA LYS A 221 -8.61 13.22 -38.19
C LYS A 221 -7.52 13.52 -37.15
N HIS A 222 -7.78 14.46 -36.25
CA HIS A 222 -6.88 14.95 -35.21
C HIS A 222 -7.32 14.49 -33.81
N GLY A 223 -8.05 13.38 -33.70
CA GLY A 223 -8.53 12.85 -32.42
C GLY A 223 -9.84 13.48 -31.91
N GLY A 224 -10.51 14.32 -32.70
CA GLY A 224 -11.81 14.93 -32.40
C GLY A 224 -11.71 16.35 -31.84
N THR A 225 -12.85 17.06 -31.78
CA THR A 225 -12.92 18.46 -31.37
C THR A 225 -12.45 18.68 -29.92
N ARG A 226 -12.79 17.77 -29.00
CA ARG A 226 -12.38 17.83 -27.59
C ARG A 226 -10.86 17.86 -27.43
N VAL A 227 -10.15 16.91 -28.05
CA VAL A 227 -8.68 16.79 -27.93
C VAL A 227 -7.99 17.97 -28.60
N LEU A 228 -8.54 18.46 -29.72
CA LEU A 228 -8.01 19.60 -30.47
C LEU A 228 -8.13 20.90 -29.67
N PHE A 229 -9.33 21.21 -29.16
CA PHE A 229 -9.58 22.38 -28.32
C PHE A 229 -8.77 22.35 -27.03
N LEU A 230 -8.68 21.19 -26.37
CA LEU A 230 -7.82 21.02 -25.20
C LEU A 230 -6.36 21.33 -25.52
N ARG A 231 -5.81 20.83 -26.64
CA ARG A 231 -4.43 21.13 -27.07
C ARG A 231 -4.20 22.61 -27.38
N TRP A 232 -5.23 23.30 -27.85
CA TRP A 232 -5.16 24.74 -28.13
C TRP A 232 -5.35 25.62 -26.88
N GLY A 233 -5.74 25.03 -25.75
CA GLY A 233 -6.09 25.77 -24.54
C GLY A 233 -7.49 26.37 -24.58
N VAL A 234 -8.37 25.88 -25.45
CA VAL A 234 -9.77 26.32 -25.55
C VAL A 234 -10.62 25.45 -24.60
N ILE A 235 -11.25 26.08 -23.61
CA ILE A 235 -12.18 25.41 -22.70
C ILE A 235 -13.55 25.28 -23.37
N MET A 236 -14.00 24.05 -23.64
CA MET A 236 -15.39 23.79 -24.06
C MET A 236 -16.38 23.83 -22.89
N GLY A 237 -15.88 23.60 -21.68
CA GLY A 237 -16.59 23.51 -20.40
C GLY A 237 -15.64 22.96 -19.34
N LEU A 238 -16.03 23.02 -18.07
CA LEU A 238 -15.26 22.47 -16.93
C LEU A 238 -15.32 20.94 -16.91
N ASP A 239 -14.66 20.32 -17.88
CA ASP A 239 -14.61 18.87 -18.05
C ASP A 239 -13.68 18.22 -17.01
N ALA A 240 -13.84 16.91 -16.78
CA ALA A 240 -13.07 16.14 -15.81
C ALA A 240 -11.54 16.28 -16.01
N TYR A 241 -11.08 16.49 -17.25
CA TYR A 241 -9.65 16.65 -17.57
C TYR A 241 -9.01 17.87 -16.92
N VAL A 242 -9.79 18.90 -16.62
CA VAL A 242 -9.33 20.12 -15.92
C VAL A 242 -9.10 19.82 -14.43
N ILE A 243 -9.92 18.93 -13.85
CA ILE A 243 -9.95 18.66 -12.40
C ILE A 243 -9.06 17.47 -12.01
N MET A 244 -8.89 16.48 -12.91
CA MET A 244 -8.08 15.28 -12.67
C MET A 244 -6.64 15.56 -12.23
N PRO A 245 -5.88 16.53 -12.80
CA PRO A 245 -4.53 16.82 -12.34
C PRO A 245 -4.47 17.18 -10.85
N PHE A 246 -5.43 17.97 -10.36
CA PHE A 246 -5.52 18.36 -8.96
C PHE A 246 -5.87 17.18 -8.04
N LEU A 247 -6.78 16.29 -8.48
CA LEU A 247 -7.09 15.06 -7.75
C LEU A 247 -5.84 14.17 -7.61
N PHE A 248 -5.12 13.93 -8.71
CA PHE A 248 -3.89 13.11 -8.67
C PHE A 248 -2.80 13.76 -7.81
N LYS A 249 -2.62 15.09 -7.90
CA LYS A 249 -1.64 15.80 -7.07
C LYS A 249 -2.01 15.76 -5.59
N LEU A 250 -3.30 15.89 -5.25
CA LEU A 250 -3.78 15.75 -3.87
C LEU A 250 -3.53 14.33 -3.33
N VAL A 251 -3.80 13.29 -4.12
CA VAL A 251 -3.55 11.90 -3.73
C VAL A 251 -2.06 11.61 -3.59
N THR A 252 -1.21 12.21 -4.43
CA THR A 252 0.25 12.11 -4.29
C THR A 252 0.73 12.59 -2.91
N TRP A 253 0.18 13.70 -2.41
CA TRP A 253 0.54 14.24 -1.10
C TRP A 253 -0.13 13.53 0.06
N THR A 254 -1.38 13.11 -0.08
CA THR A 254 -2.18 12.54 1.02
C THR A 254 -2.09 11.03 1.14
N GLY A 255 -1.84 10.32 0.03
CA GLY A 255 -1.93 8.87 -0.03
C GLY A 255 -3.34 8.32 0.20
N LEU A 256 -4.39 9.14 0.07
CA LEU A 256 -5.77 8.67 0.18
C LEU A 256 -6.09 7.64 -0.90
N ASN A 257 -6.97 6.69 -0.58
CA ASN A 257 -7.50 5.79 -1.60
C ASN A 257 -8.36 6.59 -2.60
N ALA A 258 -8.49 6.09 -3.83
CA ALA A 258 -9.21 6.77 -4.91
C ALA A 258 -10.64 7.19 -4.52
N THR A 259 -11.43 6.27 -3.98
CA THR A 259 -12.82 6.54 -3.61
C THR A 259 -12.95 7.59 -2.49
N PRO A 260 -12.25 7.46 -1.34
CA PRO A 260 -12.23 8.53 -0.34
C PRO A 260 -11.73 9.88 -0.86
N ALA A 261 -10.76 9.91 -1.77
CA ALA A 261 -10.26 11.15 -2.35
C ALA A 261 -11.29 11.82 -3.27
N GLN A 262 -12.05 11.01 -4.03
CA GLN A 262 -13.15 11.49 -4.88
C GLN A 262 -14.36 11.98 -4.08
N SER A 263 -14.57 11.43 -2.88
CA SER A 263 -15.69 11.79 -1.99
C SER A 263 -15.41 12.96 -1.07
N LEU A 264 -14.24 13.60 -1.14
CA LEU A 264 -13.92 14.75 -0.31
C LEU A 264 -14.92 15.87 -0.56
N LYS A 265 -15.36 16.49 0.53
CA LYS A 265 -16.23 17.67 0.55
C LYS A 265 -15.41 18.94 0.70
N THR A 266 -15.99 20.08 0.34
CA THR A 266 -15.35 21.41 0.43
C THR A 266 -14.92 21.78 1.85
N THR A 267 -15.66 21.30 2.87
CA THR A 267 -15.44 21.59 4.31
C THR A 267 -14.47 20.65 5.01
N ASP A 268 -13.99 19.61 4.34
CA ASP A 268 -13.23 18.54 5.00
C ASP A 268 -11.80 18.91 5.39
N TYR A 269 -11.24 19.93 4.72
CA TYR A 269 -9.93 20.46 5.07
C TYR A 269 -10.07 21.51 6.18
N ILE A 270 -9.45 21.25 7.33
CA ILE A 270 -9.40 22.19 8.44
C ILE A 270 -7.94 22.59 8.68
N LYS A 271 -7.66 23.90 8.64
CA LYS A 271 -6.30 24.46 8.86
C LYS A 271 -5.75 24.20 10.26
N SER A 272 -6.63 24.13 11.26
CA SER A 272 -6.25 23.84 12.64
C SER A 272 -7.39 23.12 13.37
N HIS A 273 -7.18 21.86 13.71
CA HIS A 273 -8.12 21.05 14.46
C HIS A 273 -8.30 21.60 15.90
N PRO A 274 -9.53 21.74 16.41
CA PRO A 274 -9.80 22.38 17.71
C PRO A 274 -9.06 21.76 18.90
N LEU A 275 -8.87 20.43 18.91
CA LEU A 275 -8.23 19.72 20.02
C LEU A 275 -6.70 19.59 19.90
N THR A 276 -6.15 19.62 18.69
CA THR A 276 -4.72 19.28 18.45
C THR A 276 -3.92 20.43 17.87
N GLY A 277 -4.57 21.50 17.39
CA GLY A 277 -3.93 22.64 16.75
C GLY A 277 -3.24 22.33 15.42
N LYS A 278 -3.48 21.13 14.85
CA LYS A 278 -2.83 20.66 13.62
C LYS A 278 -3.79 20.68 12.44
N PRO A 279 -3.31 20.95 11.21
CA PRO A 279 -4.13 20.82 10.02
C PRO A 279 -4.53 19.36 9.79
N CYS A 280 -5.76 19.14 9.33
CA CYS A 280 -6.27 17.79 9.06
C CYS A 280 -7.29 17.75 7.92
N ILE A 281 -7.42 16.56 7.32
CA ILE A 281 -8.50 16.25 6.38
C ILE A 281 -9.42 15.21 7.02
N TYR A 282 -10.73 15.47 7.01
CA TYR A 282 -11.75 14.46 7.26
C TYR A 282 -12.06 13.69 5.99
N TYR A 283 -12.25 12.38 6.10
CA TYR A 283 -12.66 11.57 4.96
C TYR A 283 -13.49 10.37 5.42
N TRP A 284 -14.32 9.87 4.51
CA TRP A 284 -15.21 8.73 4.78
C TRP A 284 -14.71 7.46 4.10
N LYS A 285 -14.80 6.35 4.83
CA LYS A 285 -14.54 5.01 4.31
C LYS A 285 -15.86 4.22 4.29
N GLY A 286 -16.25 3.73 3.12
CA GLY A 286 -17.25 2.67 3.01
C GLY A 286 -16.61 1.33 3.38
N ARG A 287 -17.17 0.59 4.36
CA ARG A 287 -16.81 -0.82 4.54
C ARG A 287 -17.37 -1.60 3.35
N GLY A 288 -16.51 -1.98 2.42
CA GLY A 288 -16.85 -3.00 1.45
C GLY A 288 -17.03 -4.34 2.18
N GLN A 289 -18.00 -5.14 1.75
CA GLN A 289 -18.16 -6.54 2.15
C GLN A 289 -16.88 -7.33 1.83
N GLY A 290 -15.91 -7.29 2.73
CA GLY A 290 -14.82 -8.25 2.80
C GLY A 290 -15.21 -9.34 3.79
N ASP A 291 -14.79 -10.57 3.50
CA ASP A 291 -15.10 -11.83 4.22
C ASP A 291 -14.81 -11.85 5.74
N THR A 292 -14.47 -10.73 6.37
CA THR A 292 -14.26 -10.57 7.81
C THR A 292 -15.48 -10.09 8.60
N ASP A 293 -16.56 -9.65 7.95
CA ASP A 293 -17.74 -9.13 8.66
C ASP A 293 -18.73 -10.21 9.15
N LEU A 294 -18.46 -11.49 8.92
CA LEU A 294 -19.36 -12.59 9.33
C LEU A 294 -19.54 -12.71 10.86
N HIS A 295 -18.63 -12.14 11.67
CA HIS A 295 -18.67 -12.27 13.13
C HIS A 295 -19.27 -11.06 13.86
N GLU A 296 -19.27 -9.85 13.30
CA GLU A 296 -19.85 -8.66 13.95
C GLU A 296 -21.39 -8.64 13.84
N GLY A 297 -21.94 -9.14 12.72
CA GLY A 297 -23.41 -9.19 12.51
C GLY A 297 -24.18 -10.10 13.45
N LEU A 298 -23.50 -11.01 14.17
CA LEU A 298 -24.10 -11.89 15.17
C LEU A 298 -24.19 -11.25 16.57
N LEU A 299 -23.40 -10.21 16.84
CA LEU A 299 -23.28 -9.60 18.17
C LEU A 299 -24.12 -8.32 18.36
N THR A 300 -24.55 -7.69 17.27
CA THR A 300 -25.46 -6.53 17.29
C THR A 300 -26.77 -6.86 16.59
N GLY A 301 -27.56 -7.75 17.20
CA GLY A 301 -28.96 -7.92 16.82
C GLY A 301 -29.73 -6.66 17.18
N ASN A 302 -30.25 -5.97 16.16
CA ASN A 302 -31.11 -4.76 16.20
C ASN A 302 -30.40 -3.41 16.08
N LEU A 303 -29.76 -3.14 14.95
CA LEU A 303 -29.76 -1.79 14.37
C LEU A 303 -29.91 -1.91 12.85
N ASP A 304 -30.74 -1.05 12.28
CA ASP A 304 -31.04 -0.97 10.86
C ASP A 304 -29.78 -0.96 9.99
N LYS A 305 -29.90 -1.45 8.75
CA LYS A 305 -28.87 -1.42 7.72
C LYS A 305 -28.53 0.03 7.31
N VAL A 306 -27.94 0.80 8.21
CA VAL A 306 -27.15 1.98 7.87
C VAL A 306 -25.80 1.42 7.47
N SER A 307 -25.47 1.50 6.19
CA SER A 307 -24.10 1.37 5.70
C SER A 307 -23.24 2.35 6.49
N ALA A 308 -22.58 1.85 7.54
CA ALA A 308 -21.87 2.68 8.50
C ALA A 308 -20.56 3.19 7.86
N GLU A 309 -20.67 4.28 7.12
CA GLU A 309 -19.52 5.08 6.71
C GLU A 309 -18.83 5.60 7.96
N LYS A 310 -17.58 5.19 8.19
CA LYS A 310 -16.79 5.70 9.30
C LYS A 310 -16.04 6.95 8.85
N GLN A 311 -16.24 8.03 9.59
CA GLN A 311 -15.43 9.24 9.46
C GLN A 311 -14.07 9.01 10.14
N ASP A 312 -13.00 9.17 9.38
CA ASP A 312 -11.61 9.13 9.88
C ASP A 312 -10.95 10.50 9.69
N VAL A 313 -9.91 10.76 10.49
CA VAL A 313 -9.15 12.03 10.47
C VAL A 313 -7.71 11.75 10.07
N MET A 314 -7.21 12.48 9.08
CA MET A 314 -5.81 12.44 8.67
C MET A 314 -5.10 13.72 9.12
N PRO A 315 -4.24 13.66 10.16
CA PRO A 315 -3.41 14.81 10.54
C PRO A 315 -2.34 15.05 9.48
N LEU A 316 -2.06 16.33 9.19
CA LEU A 316 -1.09 16.75 8.18
C LEU A 316 0.14 17.40 8.83
N GLU A 317 1.31 17.23 8.22
CA GLU A 317 2.48 18.04 8.55
C GLU A 317 2.34 19.47 7.99
N VAL A 318 3.00 20.45 8.61
CA VAL A 318 2.88 21.87 8.24
C VAL A 318 3.19 22.11 6.75
N LYS A 319 4.30 21.56 6.24
CA LYS A 319 4.69 21.70 4.83
C LYS A 319 3.69 21.05 3.87
N GLN A 320 3.16 19.90 4.28
CA GLN A 320 2.19 19.12 3.51
C GLN A 320 0.84 19.86 3.43
N SER A 321 0.42 20.44 4.56
CA SER A 321 -0.79 21.26 4.67
C SER A 321 -0.75 22.50 3.79
N SER A 322 0.37 23.23 3.73
CA SER A 322 0.46 24.40 2.84
C SER A 322 0.24 24.03 1.37
N LYS A 323 0.81 22.91 0.91
CA LYS A 323 0.65 22.44 -0.47
C LYS A 323 -0.76 21.90 -0.75
N ILE A 324 -1.34 21.19 0.20
CA ILE A 324 -2.71 20.70 0.11
C ILE A 324 -3.69 21.88 0.06
N GLU A 325 -3.49 22.89 0.90
CA GLU A 325 -4.34 24.09 0.94
C GLU A 325 -4.31 24.88 -0.37
N GLU A 326 -3.12 25.03 -0.96
CA GLU A 326 -2.93 25.64 -2.28
C GLU A 326 -3.77 24.91 -3.35
N ILE A 327 -3.65 23.58 -3.41
CA ILE A 327 -4.44 22.74 -4.33
C ILE A 327 -5.94 22.87 -4.04
N TRP A 328 -6.33 22.85 -2.76
CA TRP A 328 -7.72 22.90 -2.33
C TRP A 328 -8.41 24.19 -2.75
N ASN A 329 -7.80 25.33 -2.42
CA ASN A 329 -8.32 26.65 -2.79
C ASN A 329 -8.38 26.79 -4.32
N ARG A 330 -7.37 26.27 -5.03
CA ARG A 330 -7.35 26.33 -6.49
C ARG A 330 -8.49 25.55 -7.13
N VAL A 331 -8.80 24.36 -6.62
CA VAL A 331 -9.96 23.59 -7.08
C VAL A 331 -11.26 24.36 -6.80
N LEU A 332 -11.40 24.98 -5.64
CA LEU A 332 -12.57 25.81 -5.31
C LEU A 332 -12.71 27.00 -6.27
N ASP A 333 -11.62 27.70 -6.58
CA ASP A 333 -11.62 28.83 -7.52
C ASP A 333 -12.06 28.39 -8.94
N ILE A 334 -11.49 27.29 -9.45
CA ILE A 334 -11.78 26.76 -10.79
C ILE A 334 -13.23 26.27 -10.88
N THR A 335 -13.73 25.63 -9.83
CA THR A 335 -15.09 25.07 -9.79
C THR A 335 -16.15 26.09 -9.37
N GLY A 336 -15.76 27.28 -8.92
CA GLY A 336 -16.67 28.28 -8.35
C GLY A 336 -17.81 28.69 -9.29
N SER A 337 -17.56 28.73 -10.61
CA SER A 337 -18.57 29.11 -11.60
C SER A 337 -19.67 28.07 -11.80
N ILE A 338 -19.41 26.78 -11.53
CA ILE A 338 -20.36 25.67 -11.76
C ILE A 338 -21.04 25.18 -10.48
N ARG A 339 -20.53 25.57 -9.29
CA ARG A 339 -21.12 25.17 -8.00
C ARG A 339 -22.59 25.57 -7.83
N PRO A 340 -23.05 26.76 -8.25
CA PRO A 340 -24.47 27.14 -8.11
C PRO A 340 -25.42 26.31 -8.98
N GLU A 341 -24.91 25.57 -9.97
CA GLU A 341 -25.70 24.78 -10.92
C GLU A 341 -25.80 23.29 -10.50
N VAL A 342 -25.30 22.93 -9.32
CA VAL A 342 -25.40 21.57 -8.78
C VAL A 342 -26.84 21.26 -8.38
N VAL A 343 -27.32 20.08 -8.74
CA VAL A 343 -28.66 19.58 -8.36
C VAL A 343 -28.64 19.10 -6.91
N ASP A 344 -29.70 19.40 -6.15
CA ASP A 344 -29.87 19.11 -4.71
C ASP A 344 -29.25 17.77 -4.27
N GLY A 345 -28.29 17.85 -3.32
CA GLY A 345 -27.69 16.69 -2.64
C GLY A 345 -26.21 16.39 -2.95
N GLU A 346 -25.61 17.04 -3.96
CA GLU A 346 -24.19 16.87 -4.33
C GLU A 346 -23.34 18.16 -4.22
N GLU A 347 -23.89 19.24 -3.65
CA GLU A 347 -23.29 20.59 -3.61
C GLU A 347 -21.95 20.64 -2.86
N ASP A 348 -21.79 19.75 -1.88
CA ASP A 348 -20.65 19.76 -0.98
C ASP A 348 -19.38 19.13 -1.56
N TYR A 349 -19.43 18.42 -2.70
CA TYR A 349 -18.24 17.71 -3.19
C TYR A 349 -17.14 18.70 -3.63
N LEU A 350 -15.90 18.39 -3.25
CA LEU A 350 -14.72 19.15 -3.64
C LEU A 350 -14.48 19.05 -5.15
N PHE A 351 -14.49 17.82 -5.67
CA PHE A 351 -14.21 17.56 -7.08
C PHE A 351 -15.51 17.38 -7.88
N ILE A 352 -15.91 18.47 -8.53
CA ILE A 352 -17.05 18.51 -9.44
C ILE A 352 -16.59 18.91 -10.85
N TYR A 353 -17.33 18.45 -11.85
CA TYR A 353 -17.08 18.77 -13.25
C TYR A 353 -18.41 18.78 -14.01
N MET A 354 -18.43 19.44 -15.16
CA MET A 354 -19.55 19.48 -16.07
C MET A 354 -19.14 18.84 -17.39
N PRO A 355 -19.58 17.61 -17.70
CA PRO A 355 -19.26 16.96 -18.95
C PRO A 355 -19.87 17.75 -20.11
N THR A 356 -19.09 17.89 -21.17
CA THR A 356 -19.48 18.55 -22.42
C THR A 356 -20.05 17.59 -23.45
N HIS A 357 -20.05 16.27 -23.15
CA HIS A 357 -20.47 15.22 -24.07
C HIS A 357 -21.22 14.10 -23.36
N GLY A 358 -22.10 13.42 -24.10
CA GLY A 358 -22.85 12.26 -23.62
C GLY A 358 -24.23 12.60 -23.04
N PRO A 359 -24.95 11.60 -22.51
CA PRO A 359 -26.32 11.77 -22.02
C PRO A 359 -26.43 12.72 -20.80
N ALA A 360 -25.29 13.00 -20.15
CA ALA A 360 -25.16 13.88 -18.99
C ALA A 360 -24.64 15.29 -19.33
N SER A 361 -24.51 15.62 -20.62
CA SER A 361 -23.90 16.88 -21.06
C SER A 361 -24.60 18.09 -20.43
N GLY A 362 -23.82 19.03 -19.89
CA GLY A 362 -24.33 20.26 -19.28
C GLY A 362 -24.92 20.11 -17.87
N GLN A 363 -24.81 18.92 -17.25
CA GLN A 363 -25.20 18.71 -15.86
C GLN A 363 -23.96 18.58 -14.97
N VAL A 364 -23.88 19.32 -13.87
CA VAL A 364 -22.77 19.20 -12.93
C VAL A 364 -22.79 17.82 -12.26
N ARG A 365 -21.63 17.19 -12.13
CA ARG A 365 -21.45 15.87 -11.52
C ARG A 365 -20.20 15.82 -10.65
N ASN A 366 -20.21 14.93 -9.66
CA ASN A 366 -19.03 14.59 -8.86
C ASN A 366 -18.13 13.53 -9.53
N LEU A 367 -16.90 13.39 -9.01
CA LEU A 367 -15.91 12.41 -9.47
C LEU A 367 -16.03 11.01 -8.81
N LEU A 368 -17.17 10.58 -8.26
CA LEU A 368 -17.27 9.28 -7.55
C LEU A 368 -17.31 8.05 -8.48
N GLN A 369 -17.69 8.20 -9.75
CA GLN A 369 -17.79 7.09 -10.71
C GLN A 369 -17.02 7.22 -12.05
N PRO A 370 -15.84 7.85 -12.17
CA PRO A 370 -15.24 8.19 -13.44
C PRO A 370 -14.15 7.20 -13.85
N ASN A 371 -14.31 5.88 -13.58
CA ASN A 371 -13.27 4.89 -13.92
C ASN A 371 -12.83 4.97 -15.39
N ARG A 372 -13.77 5.25 -16.29
CA ARG A 372 -13.47 5.45 -17.71
C ARG A 372 -12.74 6.77 -18.00
N TYR A 373 -13.23 7.89 -17.47
CA TYR A 373 -12.60 9.20 -17.72
C TYR A 373 -11.20 9.29 -17.10
N MET A 374 -11.02 8.71 -15.93
CA MET A 374 -9.72 8.61 -15.27
C MET A 374 -8.74 7.76 -16.09
N PHE A 375 -9.17 6.61 -16.61
CA PHE A 375 -8.35 5.77 -17.49
C PHE A 375 -7.97 6.50 -18.78
N GLU A 376 -8.93 7.16 -19.44
CA GLU A 376 -8.67 7.94 -20.65
C GLU A 376 -7.70 9.11 -20.39
N TRP A 377 -7.87 9.80 -19.25
CA TRP A 377 -6.99 10.90 -18.84
C TRP A 377 -5.57 10.41 -18.53
N CYS A 378 -5.41 9.28 -17.84
CA CYS A 378 -4.10 8.66 -17.62
C CYS A 378 -3.37 8.39 -18.95
N ARG A 379 -4.07 7.83 -19.95
CA ARG A 379 -3.48 7.60 -21.28
C ARG A 379 -3.09 8.90 -21.97
N TYR A 380 -3.95 9.92 -21.90
CA TYR A 380 -3.63 11.26 -22.42
C TYR A 380 -2.35 11.83 -21.78
N MET A 381 -2.16 11.67 -20.46
CA MET A 381 -0.94 12.12 -19.78
C MET A 381 0.31 11.38 -20.29
N VAL A 382 0.21 10.06 -20.47
CA VAL A 382 1.31 9.24 -21.02
C VAL A 382 1.69 9.68 -22.42
N ASP A 383 0.70 9.86 -23.30
CA ASP A 383 0.93 10.24 -24.69
C ASP A 383 1.47 11.68 -24.81
N LYS A 384 0.92 12.62 -24.04
CA LYS A 384 1.30 14.05 -24.10
C LYS A 384 2.72 14.31 -23.62
N TYR A 385 3.11 13.68 -22.50
CA TYR A 385 4.40 13.91 -21.86
C TYR A 385 5.43 12.82 -22.18
N GLY A 386 5.07 11.82 -23.00
CA GLY A 386 5.96 10.73 -23.38
C GLY A 386 6.44 9.91 -22.19
N LEU A 387 5.55 9.65 -21.22
CA LEU A 387 5.92 8.99 -19.97
C LEU A 387 6.27 7.53 -20.21
N ARG A 388 7.49 7.15 -19.82
CA ARG A 388 8.00 5.78 -19.95
C ARG A 388 8.34 5.17 -18.61
N ASP A 389 8.22 3.85 -18.52
CA ASP A 389 8.68 3.07 -17.38
C ASP A 389 10.19 2.83 -17.43
N ASP A 390 10.73 2.16 -16.40
CA ASP A 390 12.17 1.86 -16.29
C ASP A 390 12.68 0.91 -17.40
N HIS A 391 11.78 0.26 -18.15
CA HIS A 391 12.08 -0.62 -19.27
C HIS A 391 11.96 0.08 -20.64
N GLY A 392 11.51 1.33 -20.65
CA GLY A 392 11.32 2.13 -21.86
C GLY A 392 9.93 1.98 -22.50
N GLU A 393 9.03 1.21 -21.90
CA GLU A 393 7.64 1.03 -22.34
C GLU A 393 6.75 2.16 -21.82
N ALA A 394 5.52 2.27 -22.32
CA ALA A 394 4.57 3.30 -21.89
C ALA A 394 4.19 3.13 -20.41
N LEU A 395 4.31 4.21 -19.62
CA LEU A 395 4.09 4.15 -18.17
C LEU A 395 2.62 3.83 -17.81
N GLU A 396 2.38 2.77 -17.04
CA GLU A 396 1.03 2.42 -16.56
C GLU A 396 0.62 3.31 -15.36
N ILE A 397 -0.06 4.43 -15.62
CA ILE A 397 -0.54 5.34 -14.56
C ILE A 397 -1.85 4.84 -13.96
N ASN A 398 -1.84 4.56 -12.66
CA ASN A 398 -3.03 4.21 -11.90
C ASN A 398 -3.00 4.94 -10.55
N ILE A 399 -4.10 5.64 -10.21
CA ILE A 399 -4.24 6.39 -8.95
C ILE A 399 -3.97 5.52 -7.72
N SER A 400 -4.29 4.22 -7.79
CA SER A 400 -4.05 3.27 -6.69
C SER A 400 -2.56 2.94 -6.45
N ARG A 401 -1.67 3.23 -7.41
CA ARG A 401 -0.21 3.12 -7.26
C ARG A 401 0.40 4.27 -6.46
N LEU A 402 -0.27 5.42 -6.36
CA LEU A 402 0.26 6.60 -5.67
C LEU A 402 0.45 6.37 -4.17
N ARG A 403 -0.52 5.73 -3.52
CA ARG A 403 -0.46 5.40 -2.08
C ARG A 403 0.71 4.45 -1.75
N PRO A 404 0.91 3.29 -2.43
CA PRO A 404 2.12 2.49 -2.28
C PRO A 404 3.42 3.27 -2.56
N SER A 405 3.41 4.18 -3.54
CA SER A 405 4.59 4.99 -3.90
C SER A 405 4.97 5.97 -2.80
N LEU A 406 3.98 6.64 -2.19
CA LEU A 406 4.19 7.47 -1.01
C LEU A 406 4.84 6.66 0.12
N VAL A 407 4.31 5.46 0.41
CA VAL A 407 4.87 4.58 1.46
C VAL A 407 6.30 4.17 1.13
N SER A 408 6.59 3.80 -0.13
CA SER A 408 7.95 3.44 -0.57
C SER A 408 8.96 4.56 -0.35
N ARG A 409 8.55 5.81 -0.62
CA ARG A 409 9.37 7.02 -0.43
C ARG A 409 9.56 7.35 1.05
N LEU A 410 8.51 7.27 1.87
CA LEU A 410 8.59 7.46 3.32
C LEU A 410 9.52 6.42 3.97
N LEU A 411 9.39 5.15 3.58
CA LEU A 411 10.31 4.09 4.01
C LEU A 411 11.75 4.35 3.56
N GLY A 412 11.94 4.79 2.32
CA GLY A 412 13.27 5.17 1.79
C GLY A 412 13.90 6.34 2.53
N ALA A 413 13.09 7.30 2.98
CA ALA A 413 13.52 8.43 3.82
C ALA A 413 13.75 8.04 5.29
N GLY A 414 13.48 6.78 5.68
CA GLY A 414 13.65 6.29 7.04
C GLY A 414 12.57 6.78 8.03
N VAL A 415 11.39 7.15 7.52
CA VAL A 415 10.23 7.56 8.32
C VAL A 415 9.73 6.36 9.13
N ASP A 416 9.35 6.61 10.38
CA ASP A 416 8.91 5.55 11.29
C ASP A 416 7.60 4.90 10.82
N ILE A 417 7.48 3.60 11.06
CA ILE A 417 6.32 2.79 10.65
C ILE A 417 5.04 3.26 11.36
N SER A 418 5.12 3.85 12.57
CA SER A 418 3.95 4.44 13.24
C SER A 418 3.44 5.69 12.52
N VAL A 419 4.35 6.50 11.97
CA VAL A 419 3.99 7.67 11.17
C VAL A 419 3.38 7.23 9.85
N ILE A 420 3.94 6.20 9.23
CA ILE A 420 3.37 5.57 8.02
C ILE A 420 1.99 4.98 8.33
N GLN A 421 1.80 4.32 9.47
CA GLN A 421 0.50 3.78 9.90
C GLN A 421 -0.54 4.90 10.07
N ALA A 422 -0.16 6.02 10.70
CA ALA A 422 -1.02 7.18 10.86
C ALA A 422 -1.40 7.81 9.51
N ILE A 423 -0.44 7.98 8.60
CA ILE A 423 -0.66 8.46 7.22
C ILE A 423 -1.60 7.52 6.46
N LEU A 424 -1.43 6.21 6.62
CA LEU A 424 -2.30 5.21 5.99
C LEU A 424 -3.67 5.09 6.68
N GLY A 425 -3.85 5.63 7.90
CA GLY A 425 -5.09 5.45 8.65
C GLY A 425 -5.42 3.97 8.88
N HIS A 426 -4.40 3.13 9.08
CA HIS A 426 -4.57 1.74 9.45
C HIS A 426 -4.82 1.64 10.96
N SER A 427 -5.78 0.80 11.37
CA SER A 427 -6.15 0.61 12.77
C SER A 427 -5.03 -0.01 13.61
N ASP A 428 -4.15 -0.80 12.99
CA ASP A 428 -3.02 -1.43 13.67
C ASP A 428 -1.76 -1.44 12.78
N VAL A 429 -0.62 -1.43 13.45
CA VAL A 429 0.72 -1.57 12.86
C VAL A 429 0.86 -2.91 12.16
N VAL A 430 0.21 -3.99 12.62
CA VAL A 430 0.25 -5.29 11.93
C VAL A 430 -0.39 -5.19 10.53
N THR A 431 -1.45 -4.42 10.36
CA THR A 431 -2.06 -4.15 9.05
C THR A 431 -1.11 -3.34 8.16
N THR A 432 -0.38 -2.39 8.75
CA THR A 432 0.67 -1.63 8.05
C THR A 432 1.85 -2.50 7.66
N MET A 433 2.29 -3.41 8.53
CA MET A 433 3.37 -4.36 8.24
C MET A 433 2.96 -5.38 7.18
N ARG A 434 1.72 -5.88 7.23
CA ARG A 434 1.16 -6.73 6.16
C ARG A 434 1.07 -5.98 4.84
N TYR A 435 0.63 -4.72 4.86
CA TYR A 435 0.63 -3.86 3.67
C TYR A 435 2.06 -3.65 3.14
N ILE A 436 3.03 -3.41 4.00
CA ILE A 436 4.43 -3.22 3.63
C ILE A 436 5.04 -4.51 3.04
N ALA A 437 4.73 -5.66 3.64
CA ALA A 437 5.17 -6.98 3.17
C ALA A 437 4.49 -7.35 1.83
N ALA A 438 3.19 -7.07 1.70
CA ALA A 438 2.37 -7.28 0.50
C ALA A 438 2.90 -6.50 -0.71
N HIS A 439 3.38 -5.28 -0.51
CA HIS A 439 3.97 -4.45 -1.56
C HIS A 439 5.48 -4.69 -1.75
N ASN A 440 6.01 -5.81 -1.24
CA ASN A 440 7.39 -6.25 -1.39
C ASN A 440 8.44 -5.21 -0.93
N PHE A 441 8.16 -4.44 0.14
CA PHE A 441 9.17 -3.58 0.79
C PHE A 441 10.07 -4.37 1.77
N ALA A 442 9.81 -5.67 1.95
CA ALA A 442 10.61 -6.58 2.76
C ALA A 442 12.13 -6.56 2.48
N PRO A 443 12.62 -6.35 1.23
CA PRO A 443 14.05 -6.18 0.97
C PRO A 443 14.65 -4.94 1.63
N LYS A 444 13.93 -3.81 1.69
CA LYS A 444 14.40 -2.57 2.33
C LYS A 444 14.48 -2.73 3.86
N ALA A 445 13.44 -3.31 4.47
CA ALA A 445 13.42 -3.60 5.91
C ALA A 445 14.51 -4.61 6.32
N ARG A 446 14.70 -5.69 5.53
CA ARG A 446 15.78 -6.66 5.74
C ARG A 446 17.17 -6.03 5.56
N ARG A 447 17.37 -5.13 4.59
CA ARG A 447 18.64 -4.42 4.40
C ARG A 447 18.99 -3.54 5.61
N GLU A 448 18.03 -2.79 6.13
CA GLU A 448 18.26 -1.95 7.32
C GLU A 448 18.54 -2.78 8.57
N LEU A 449 17.82 -3.90 8.77
CA LEU A 449 18.11 -4.85 9.86
C LEU A 449 19.50 -5.46 9.72
N HIS A 450 19.86 -5.94 8.53
CA HIS A 450 21.19 -6.52 8.25
C HIS A 450 22.30 -5.49 8.50
N LYS A 451 22.10 -4.23 8.09
CA LYS A 451 23.05 -3.13 8.35
C LYS A 451 23.21 -2.86 9.84
N CYS A 452 22.13 -2.88 10.61
CA CYS A 452 22.18 -2.71 12.07
C CYS A 452 22.98 -3.85 12.73
N LEU A 453 22.64 -5.11 12.43
CA LEU A 453 23.35 -6.28 12.97
C LEU A 453 24.84 -6.29 12.58
N SER A 454 25.15 -5.95 11.33
CA SER A 454 26.53 -5.83 10.84
C SER A 454 27.34 -4.76 11.61
N ASN A 455 26.73 -3.61 11.93
CA ASN A 455 27.41 -2.59 12.75
C ASN A 455 27.67 -3.08 14.17
N ILE A 456 26.71 -3.79 14.79
CA ILE A 456 26.87 -4.35 16.14
C ILE A 456 28.03 -5.36 16.16
N ARG A 457 28.09 -6.24 15.15
CA ARG A 457 29.20 -7.21 14.96
C ARG A 457 30.54 -6.51 14.86
N LYS A 458 30.66 -5.56 13.92
CA LYS A 458 31.91 -4.82 13.68
C LYS A 458 32.39 -4.08 14.94
N ASN A 459 31.47 -3.41 15.63
CA ASN A 459 31.80 -2.67 16.86
C ASN A 459 32.24 -3.60 17.99
N ARG A 460 31.62 -4.79 18.12
CA ARG A 460 32.06 -5.82 19.07
C ARG A 460 33.47 -6.32 18.74
N GLU A 461 33.70 -6.72 17.49
CA GLU A 461 35.01 -7.24 17.07
C GLU A 461 36.12 -6.22 17.25
N GLU A 462 35.84 -4.93 16.98
CA GLU A 462 36.80 -3.84 17.20
C GLU A 462 37.12 -3.70 18.70
N GLN A 463 36.10 -3.78 19.57
CA GLN A 463 36.31 -3.70 21.01
C GLN A 463 37.05 -4.92 21.59
N ILE A 464 36.84 -6.11 21.03
CA ILE A 464 37.59 -7.32 21.42
C ILE A 464 39.05 -7.24 20.97
N ARG A 465 39.30 -6.77 19.73
CA ARG A 465 40.67 -6.65 19.18
C ARG A 465 41.46 -5.49 19.79
N HIS A 466 40.79 -4.37 20.04
CA HIS A 466 41.38 -3.14 20.55
C HIS A 466 40.51 -2.60 21.69
N PRO A 467 40.68 -3.14 22.92
CA PRO A 467 39.86 -2.75 24.05
C PRO A 467 40.06 -1.28 24.38
N LYS A 468 39.04 -0.47 24.12
CA LYS A 468 38.97 0.92 24.55
C LYS A 468 38.56 0.98 26.01
N GLU A 469 39.19 1.86 26.78
CA GLU A 469 38.89 2.06 28.19
C GLU A 469 37.46 2.56 28.39
N ILE A 470 36.83 2.14 29.48
CA ILE A 470 35.48 2.57 29.86
C ILE A 470 35.59 3.86 30.67
N ALA A 471 34.85 4.90 30.27
CA ALA A 471 34.87 6.21 30.90
C ALA A 471 34.40 6.13 32.37
N MET A 472 35.32 6.37 33.31
CA MET A 472 34.99 6.52 34.73
C MET A 472 34.69 7.99 35.12
N LYS A 473 35.05 8.96 34.27
CA LYS A 473 34.85 10.41 34.47
C LYS A 473 34.41 11.08 33.15
N LYS A 474 33.88 12.31 33.24
CA LYS A 474 33.51 13.11 32.05
C LYS A 474 34.75 13.44 31.22
N THR A 475 34.82 12.89 30.01
CA THR A 475 35.90 13.13 29.05
C THR A 475 35.31 13.19 27.64
N ASN A 476 35.81 14.08 26.78
CA ASN A 476 35.41 14.16 25.36
C ASN A 476 36.37 13.39 24.43
N ASN A 477 37.16 12.47 24.95
CA ASN A 477 38.11 11.71 24.15
C ASN A 477 37.39 10.57 23.41
N PRO A 478 37.39 10.53 22.06
CA PRO A 478 36.74 9.48 21.28
C PRO A 478 37.39 8.10 21.41
N ALA A 479 38.55 8.01 22.08
CA ALA A 479 39.21 6.74 22.39
C ALA A 479 38.59 6.00 23.60
N ILE A 480 37.60 6.59 24.27
CA ILE A 480 37.00 6.10 25.51
C ILE A 480 35.54 5.72 25.27
N ILE A 481 35.11 4.56 25.76
CA ILE A 481 33.74 4.04 25.63
C ILE A 481 32.91 4.39 26.86
N PHE A 482 31.63 4.70 26.66
CA PHE A 482 30.71 5.05 27.74
C PHE A 482 29.75 3.90 28.03
N SER A 483 29.50 3.62 29.31
CA SER A 483 28.43 2.72 29.73
C SER A 483 27.08 3.44 29.68
N THR A 484 26.07 2.81 29.09
CA THR A 484 24.70 3.33 29.02
C THR A 484 23.70 2.39 29.70
N ALA A 485 22.44 2.83 29.81
CA ALA A 485 21.35 2.02 30.36
C ALA A 485 20.94 0.81 29.49
N THR A 486 21.60 0.53 28.37
CA THR A 486 21.28 -0.63 27.52
C THR A 486 22.51 -1.41 27.09
N ALA A 487 23.59 -0.72 26.74
CA ALA A 487 24.84 -1.32 26.26
C ALA A 487 26.01 -0.32 26.42
N LEU A 488 27.17 -0.61 25.82
CA LEU A 488 28.27 0.34 25.69
C LEU A 488 28.07 1.27 24.46
N CYS A 489 28.65 2.47 24.50
CA CYS A 489 28.58 3.47 23.44
C CYS A 489 29.99 4.00 23.09
N LEU A 490 30.34 3.98 21.81
CA LEU A 490 31.62 4.51 21.31
C LEU A 490 31.76 6.02 21.50
N ASP A 491 30.66 6.77 21.43
CA ASP A 491 30.67 8.23 21.59
C ASP A 491 29.26 8.75 21.92
N VAL A 492 29.06 9.20 23.16
CA VAL A 492 27.77 9.75 23.63
C VAL A 492 27.55 11.20 23.22
N TYR A 493 28.62 11.95 22.88
CA TYR A 493 28.55 13.37 22.51
C TYR A 493 28.40 13.57 21.01
N ASN A 494 28.73 12.56 20.19
CA ASN A 494 28.55 12.57 18.74
C ASN A 494 27.62 11.45 18.23
N PRO A 495 26.30 11.53 18.52
CA PRO A 495 25.36 10.54 18.03
C PRO A 495 25.14 10.65 16.52
N PRO A 496 24.64 9.61 15.83
CA PRO A 496 24.41 9.63 14.39
C PRO A 496 23.41 10.72 13.96
N ALA A 497 23.49 11.15 12.69
CA ALA A 497 22.63 12.20 12.13
C ALA A 497 21.12 11.95 12.35
N ARG A 498 20.69 10.68 12.39
CA ARG A 498 19.31 10.28 12.71
C ARG A 498 18.87 10.71 14.12
N ILE A 499 19.78 10.64 15.10
CA ILE A 499 19.52 11.04 16.49
C ILE A 499 19.64 12.56 16.65
N LYS A 500 20.58 13.21 15.94
CA LYS A 500 20.69 14.68 15.93
C LYS A 500 19.43 15.38 15.39
N LYS A 501 18.71 14.72 14.47
CA LYS A 501 17.42 15.18 13.92
C LYS A 501 16.20 14.88 14.82
N ALA A 502 16.38 14.11 15.90
CA ALA A 502 15.30 13.84 16.84
C ALA A 502 15.06 15.06 17.76
N THR A 503 13.83 15.21 18.27
CA THR A 503 13.44 16.38 19.06
C THR A 503 14.25 16.48 20.37
N GLY A 504 14.96 17.61 20.55
CA GLY A 504 15.61 17.97 21.80
C GLY A 504 17.10 17.62 21.96
N TRP A 505 17.83 17.31 20.88
CA TRP A 505 19.30 17.22 20.93
C TRP A 505 19.94 18.63 20.81
N VAL A 506 20.88 18.94 21.69
CA VAL A 506 21.68 20.17 21.69
C VAL A 506 23.14 19.81 21.51
N GLU A 507 23.85 20.59 20.69
CA GLU A 507 25.27 20.36 20.40
C GLU A 507 26.11 20.44 21.69
N GLY A 508 26.93 19.41 21.92
CA GLY A 508 27.73 19.25 23.15
C GLY A 508 27.06 18.52 24.31
N GLN A 509 25.77 18.19 24.23
CA GLN A 509 25.08 17.39 25.26
C GLN A 509 25.20 15.88 24.99
N ALA A 510 25.39 15.09 26.06
CA ALA A 510 25.38 13.63 25.98
C ALA A 510 24.00 13.10 25.55
N CYS A 511 24.00 12.10 24.68
CA CYS A 511 22.78 11.48 24.16
C CYS A 511 21.95 10.82 25.27
N THR A 512 20.67 11.17 25.36
CA THR A 512 19.71 10.60 26.33
C THR A 512 18.67 9.67 25.69
N ASN A 513 18.76 9.40 24.39
CA ASN A 513 17.76 8.65 23.62
C ASN A 513 18.06 7.13 23.64
N PHE A 514 17.97 6.52 24.82
CA PHE A 514 18.35 5.11 25.04
C PHE A 514 17.48 4.10 24.30
N ASN A 515 16.23 4.44 24.01
CA ASN A 515 15.32 3.63 23.20
C ASN A 515 15.78 3.43 21.74
N MET A 516 16.73 4.25 21.27
CA MET A 516 17.32 4.16 19.93
C MET A 516 18.69 3.46 19.93
N CYS A 517 19.24 3.09 21.10
CA CYS A 517 20.61 2.58 21.23
C CYS A 517 20.84 1.29 20.43
N LEU A 518 19.92 0.32 20.45
CA LEU A 518 20.07 -0.94 19.70
C LEU A 518 20.18 -0.76 18.19
N ARG A 519 19.73 0.38 17.66
CA ARG A 519 19.78 0.72 16.22
C ARG A 519 20.84 1.77 15.91
N CYS A 520 21.60 2.19 16.91
CA CYS A 520 22.64 3.21 16.76
C CYS A 520 23.89 2.58 16.17
N SER A 521 24.54 3.25 15.22
CA SER A 521 25.81 2.77 14.65
C SER A 521 26.98 2.83 15.64
N LYS A 522 26.78 3.42 16.83
CA LYS A 522 27.79 3.60 17.88
C LYS A 522 27.63 2.63 19.05
N VAL A 523 26.65 1.74 19.01
CA VAL A 523 26.39 0.78 20.09
C VAL A 523 27.41 -0.37 20.05
N VAL A 524 27.87 -0.81 21.21
CA VAL A 524 28.76 -1.95 21.40
C VAL A 524 28.08 -2.92 22.35
N ILE A 525 27.93 -4.18 21.93
CA ILE A 525 27.25 -5.22 22.71
C ILE A 525 28.21 -6.38 22.98
N LEU A 526 28.49 -6.65 24.25
CA LEU A 526 29.32 -7.74 24.76
C LEU A 526 28.47 -8.79 25.49
N GLU A 527 29.07 -9.93 25.85
CA GLU A 527 28.42 -11.05 26.54
C GLU A 527 27.78 -10.62 27.88
N GLU A 528 28.46 -9.75 28.63
CA GLU A 528 27.97 -9.21 29.91
C GLU A 528 26.65 -8.44 29.80
N HIS A 529 26.25 -7.99 28.60
CA HIS A 529 24.99 -7.28 28.40
C HIS A 529 23.83 -8.21 28.03
N LEU A 530 24.10 -9.46 27.64
CA LEU A 530 23.08 -10.40 27.19
C LEU A 530 21.97 -10.65 28.23
N PRO A 531 22.26 -10.82 29.54
CA PRO A 531 21.21 -10.99 30.54
C PRO A 531 20.22 -9.82 30.56
N ARG A 532 20.73 -8.58 30.41
CA ARG A 532 19.90 -7.38 30.37
C ARG A 532 19.06 -7.30 29.08
N LEU A 533 19.62 -7.70 27.95
CA LEU A 533 18.92 -7.73 26.66
C LEU A 533 17.79 -8.76 26.65
N PHE A 534 17.99 -9.95 27.23
CA PHE A 534 16.93 -10.94 27.42
C PHE A 534 15.80 -10.41 28.32
N ALA A 535 16.14 -9.75 29.42
CA ALA A 535 15.14 -9.13 30.30
C ALA A 535 14.37 -8.01 29.59
N MET A 536 15.04 -7.20 28.76
CA MET A 536 14.40 -6.18 27.92
C MET A 536 13.50 -6.78 26.84
N GLN A 537 13.91 -7.88 26.20
CA GLN A 537 13.08 -8.61 25.21
C GLN A 537 11.79 -9.12 25.86
N ARG A 538 11.87 -9.68 27.07
CA ARG A 538 10.67 -10.10 27.82
C ARG A 538 9.77 -8.92 28.17
N GLY A 539 10.33 -7.82 28.67
CA GLY A 539 9.57 -6.61 29.00
C GLY A 539 8.82 -6.05 27.77
N TYR A 540 9.47 -6.04 26.60
CA TYR A 540 8.82 -5.62 25.36
C TYR A 540 7.72 -6.58 24.89
N LYS A 541 7.92 -7.90 24.96
CA LYS A 541 6.89 -8.90 24.64
C LYS A 541 5.67 -8.74 25.57
N PHE A 542 5.91 -8.64 26.87
CA PHE A 542 4.88 -8.43 27.88
C PHE A 542 4.11 -7.11 27.68
N ALA A 543 4.80 -6.01 27.35
CA ALA A 543 4.16 -4.73 27.07
C ALA A 543 3.27 -4.80 25.81
N LEU A 544 3.70 -5.52 24.77
CA LEU A 544 2.91 -5.71 23.55
C LEU A 544 1.67 -6.57 23.78
N GLU A 545 1.78 -7.60 24.62
CA GLU A 545 0.67 -8.48 25.01
C GLU A 545 -0.37 -7.76 25.87
N ASN A 546 0.05 -6.85 26.76
CA ASN A 546 -0.82 -6.10 27.67
C ASN A 546 -1.33 -4.75 27.13
N GLY A 547 -1.46 -4.60 25.81
CA GLY A 547 -2.18 -3.45 25.26
C GLY A 547 -1.41 -2.13 25.15
N ALA A 548 -0.07 -2.13 25.28
CA ALA A 548 0.76 -1.00 24.77
C ALA A 548 0.60 -0.79 23.26
N GLY A 549 -0.20 -1.65 22.60
CA GLY A 549 -0.74 -1.57 21.25
C GLY A 549 -1.32 -0.22 20.82
N ALA A 550 -1.87 0.57 21.74
CA ALA A 550 -2.49 1.87 21.43
C ALA A 550 -1.54 3.07 21.55
N THR A 551 -0.26 2.87 21.87
CA THR A 551 0.70 3.96 22.16
C THR A 551 1.57 4.34 20.96
N THR A 552 2.01 5.60 20.91
CA THR A 552 2.93 6.17 19.92
C THR A 552 4.32 5.48 19.84
N HIS A 553 4.61 4.53 20.74
CA HIS A 553 5.91 3.88 20.90
C HIS A 553 5.94 2.40 20.48
N ARG A 554 4.80 1.81 20.09
CA ARG A 554 4.69 0.41 19.63
C ARG A 554 5.69 0.07 18.51
N ALA A 555 5.90 0.98 17.57
CA ALA A 555 6.84 0.78 16.46
C ALA A 555 8.30 0.68 16.92
N VAL A 556 8.72 1.49 17.90
CA VAL A 556 10.07 1.43 18.48
C VAL A 556 10.30 0.12 19.22
N LEU A 557 9.27 -0.39 19.91
CA LEU A 557 9.29 -1.69 20.60
C LEU A 557 9.44 -2.84 19.60
N ILE A 558 8.62 -2.87 18.53
CA ILE A 558 8.69 -3.91 17.49
C ILE A 558 10.05 -3.89 16.79
N GLN A 559 10.55 -2.70 16.41
CA GLN A 559 11.86 -2.58 15.77
C GLN A 559 13.01 -3.03 16.70
N ASN A 560 12.93 -2.72 18.00
CA ASN A 560 13.91 -3.19 18.97
C ASN A 560 13.82 -4.71 19.16
N LEU A 561 12.61 -5.27 19.20
CA LEU A 561 12.40 -6.73 19.22
C LEU A 561 13.02 -7.41 18.00
N SER A 562 12.83 -6.88 16.79
CA SER A 562 13.45 -7.46 15.59
C SER A 562 14.98 -7.48 15.65
N VAL A 563 15.60 -6.44 16.22
CA VAL A 563 17.05 -6.42 16.45
C VAL A 563 17.46 -7.39 17.56
N LEU A 564 16.69 -7.46 18.65
CA LEU A 564 16.92 -8.40 19.75
C LEU A 564 16.80 -9.85 19.30
N ASP A 565 15.80 -10.19 18.47
CA ASP A 565 15.63 -11.52 17.90
C ASP A 565 16.82 -11.87 16.98
N GLY A 566 17.40 -10.88 16.29
CA GLY A 566 18.64 -11.08 15.52
C GLY A 566 19.89 -11.27 16.39
N ILE A 567 19.92 -10.72 17.61
CA ILE A 567 21.06 -10.84 18.55
C ILE A 567 20.92 -12.09 19.43
N LEU A 568 19.70 -12.49 19.79
CA LEU A 568 19.40 -13.50 20.82
C LEU A 568 18.75 -14.77 20.24
N GLY A 569 18.35 -14.76 18.97
CA GLY A 569 17.71 -15.89 18.30
C GLY A 569 18.69 -16.84 17.62
N GLU A 570 18.15 -17.73 16.77
CA GLU A 570 18.89 -18.84 16.14
C GLU A 570 20.07 -18.39 15.25
N ASN A 571 20.02 -17.17 14.70
CA ASN A 571 21.07 -16.60 13.85
C ASN A 571 22.06 -15.70 14.63
N SER A 572 22.16 -15.87 15.94
CA SER A 572 23.04 -15.09 16.81
C SER A 572 24.52 -15.37 16.55
N ASP A 573 25.37 -14.38 16.81
CA ASP A 573 26.83 -14.52 16.81
C ASP A 573 27.39 -15.03 18.15
N PHE A 574 26.53 -15.23 19.15
CA PHE A 574 26.91 -15.80 20.44
C PHE A 574 26.63 -17.29 20.46
N SER A 575 27.44 -18.06 21.21
CA SER A 575 27.21 -19.50 21.34
C SER A 575 25.90 -19.79 22.09
N GLU A 576 25.29 -20.92 21.77
CA GLU A 576 24.04 -21.36 22.43
C GLU A 576 24.20 -21.49 23.95
N GLU A 577 25.37 -21.93 24.41
CA GLU A 577 25.70 -22.05 25.83
C GLU A 577 25.66 -20.69 26.54
N VAL A 578 26.31 -19.67 25.96
CA VAL A 578 26.34 -18.30 26.50
C VAL A 578 24.94 -17.69 26.51
N LEU A 579 24.16 -17.90 25.45
CA LEU A 579 22.78 -17.42 25.37
C LEU A 579 21.88 -18.10 26.41
N CYS A 580 22.04 -19.40 26.63
CA CYS A 580 21.29 -20.16 27.63
C CYS A 580 21.58 -19.64 29.05
N MET A 581 22.86 -19.48 29.40
CA MET A 581 23.28 -18.93 30.68
C MET A 581 22.77 -17.50 30.88
N ALA A 582 22.90 -16.64 29.86
CA ALA A 582 22.42 -15.26 29.93
C ALA A 582 20.89 -15.18 30.10
N ASN A 583 20.14 -16.05 29.42
CA ASN A 583 18.69 -16.14 29.58
C ASN A 583 18.32 -16.59 31.00
N GLN A 584 19.06 -17.53 31.60
CA GLN A 584 18.84 -17.93 32.99
C GLN A 584 19.10 -16.78 33.97
N GLN A 585 20.25 -16.09 33.82
CA GLN A 585 20.61 -14.93 34.65
C GLN A 585 19.59 -13.80 34.52
N SER A 586 19.04 -13.61 33.32
CA SER A 586 18.07 -12.55 33.07
C SER A 586 16.79 -12.68 33.89
N LYS A 587 16.40 -13.88 34.32
CA LYS A 587 15.17 -14.10 35.12
C LYS A 587 15.20 -13.38 36.47
N ASN A 588 16.40 -13.10 36.99
CA ASN A 588 16.60 -12.38 38.26
C ASN A 588 16.73 -10.86 38.06
N LEU A 589 16.67 -10.38 36.82
CA LEU A 589 16.74 -8.95 36.49
C LEU A 589 15.34 -8.40 36.27
N GLU A 590 14.91 -7.48 37.13
CA GLU A 590 13.80 -6.59 36.82
C GLU A 590 14.33 -5.45 35.96
N VAL A 591 13.91 -5.42 34.68
CA VAL A 591 14.19 -4.28 33.80
C VAL A 591 12.94 -3.41 33.77
N TYR A 592 13.06 -2.19 34.30
CA TYR A 592 12.05 -1.15 34.13
C TYR A 592 11.99 -0.74 32.65
N THR A 593 11.14 -1.41 31.87
CA THR A 593 10.78 -0.97 30.52
C THR A 593 9.70 0.09 30.66
N ASP A 594 10.09 1.36 30.83
CA ASP A 594 9.14 2.47 30.72
C ASP A 594 8.63 2.52 29.26
N PRO A 595 7.33 2.29 28.99
CA PRO A 595 6.77 2.46 27.66
C PRO A 595 6.76 3.95 27.22
N PHE A 596 7.02 4.89 28.14
CA PHE A 596 7.06 6.32 27.88
C PHE A 596 8.43 6.91 28.21
N LEU A 597 9.25 7.16 27.18
CA LEU A 597 10.46 8.00 27.28
C LEU A 597 11.41 7.64 28.43
N VAL A 598 12.31 6.67 28.23
CA VAL A 598 13.56 6.61 29.03
C VAL A 598 14.44 7.81 28.66
N ARG A 599 14.11 8.99 29.18
CA ARG A 599 15.06 10.10 29.35
C ARG A 599 15.80 9.80 30.64
N GLY A 600 16.95 9.14 30.54
CA GLY A 600 17.76 8.91 31.74
C GLY A 600 18.15 10.25 32.36
N LYS A 601 17.79 10.46 33.64
CA LYS A 601 18.49 11.44 34.46
C LYS A 601 19.88 10.88 34.71
N HIS A 602 20.90 11.70 34.46
CA HIS A 602 22.26 11.40 34.89
C HIS A 602 22.23 11.29 36.42
N GLU A 603 22.34 10.08 36.98
CA GLU A 603 22.67 9.94 38.39
C GLU A 603 24.06 10.56 38.58
N ARG A 604 24.12 11.58 39.44
CA ARG A 604 25.38 12.14 39.89
C ARG A 604 25.95 11.13 40.90
N GLY A 605 26.94 10.36 40.47
CA GLY A 605 27.96 9.85 41.37
C GLY A 605 28.88 10.99 41.77
#